data_AF-A0A512P805-F1
#
_entry.id   AF-A0A512P805-F1
#
_cell.length_a   1.000
_cell.length_b   1.000
_cell.length_c   1.000
_cell.angle_alpha   90.00
_cell.angle_beta   90.00
_cell.angle_gamma   90.00
#
_symmetry.space_group_name_H-M   'P 1'
#
loop_
_entity.id
_entity.type
_entity.pdbx_description
1 polymer ?
#
loop_
_entity_poly.entity_id
_entity_poly.type
_entity_poly.pdbx_seq_one_letter_code
_entity_poly.pdbx_strand_id
1 'polypeptide(L)'
;MTDEGYHRMTDSTTSPVTPRAAQHGTTSSSEAAVVLRIATRLDTATFTASAIDDPLLLGPLESALTRVPRGGAVLVGSEADVVAALDPAGVHPVVLLVPADDLPSAVTPTWHTAVLEAGYVGCLVTAGWRLYVRAESADTLGPALSYPPTDAERDATQELGREAFLAEIVAWRTAALTRWSVRAYEESGKTNKDLLDELTRTTDILETVYRTFSWRVTAPLRAVQSARMRSARR
;
A
#
# COMPACT_ATOMS: atom_id res chain seq x y z
N MET A 1 -12.23 46.80 -50.53
CA MET A 1 -12.09 46.20 -51.87
C MET A 1 -10.59 46.08 -52.10
N THR A 2 -10.12 44.86 -52.44
CA THR A 2 -8.78 44.24 -52.23
C THR A 2 -8.58 43.75 -50.80
N ASP A 3 -8.77 42.49 -50.41
CA ASP A 3 -8.72 41.16 -51.06
C ASP A 3 -7.33 40.70 -51.48
N GLU A 4 -6.57 40.20 -50.50
CA GLU A 4 -5.47 39.22 -50.62
C GLU A 4 -5.52 38.41 -49.30
N GLY A 5 -5.76 37.11 -49.23
CA GLY A 5 -5.38 36.05 -50.16
C GLY A 5 -4.29 35.16 -49.53
N TYR A 6 -4.40 34.78 -48.25
CA TYR A 6 -3.42 33.88 -47.61
C TYR A 6 -3.85 32.42 -47.77
N HIS A 7 -3.23 31.76 -48.75
CA HIS A 7 -3.43 30.35 -49.04
C HIS A 7 -2.89 29.45 -47.92
N ARG A 8 -3.82 28.64 -47.44
CA ARG A 8 -3.70 27.43 -46.64
C ARG A 8 -2.68 26.46 -47.26
N MET A 9 -1.62 26.14 -46.52
CA MET A 9 -0.68 25.05 -46.85
C MET A 9 -0.72 24.06 -45.69
N THR A 10 -1.57 23.04 -45.80
CA THR A 10 -1.63 21.90 -44.88
C THR A 10 -1.21 20.67 -45.65
N ASP A 11 0.09 20.34 -45.61
CA ASP A 11 0.58 19.00 -45.94
C ASP A 11 1.36 18.51 -44.72
N SER A 12 0.68 17.73 -43.88
CA SER A 12 1.29 16.91 -42.85
C SER A 12 1.03 15.46 -43.22
N THR A 13 1.91 14.93 -44.06
CA THR A 13 2.00 13.53 -44.44
C THR A 13 2.21 12.70 -43.17
N THR A 14 1.13 12.11 -42.67
CA THR A 14 1.17 11.19 -41.54
C THR A 14 1.58 9.82 -42.09
N SER A 15 2.84 9.44 -41.89
CA SER A 15 3.30 8.07 -42.15
C SER A 15 2.58 7.10 -41.22
N PRO A 16 2.13 5.93 -41.71
CA PRO A 16 1.57 4.89 -40.84
C PRO A 16 2.71 4.29 -40.01
N VAL A 17 2.72 4.59 -38.71
CA VAL A 17 3.54 3.88 -37.73
C VAL A 17 3.03 2.44 -37.67
N THR A 18 3.84 1.51 -38.19
CA THR A 18 3.60 0.08 -38.02
C THR A 18 3.65 -0.25 -36.53
N PRO A 19 2.62 -0.88 -35.95
CA PRO A 19 2.69 -1.31 -34.55
C PRO A 19 3.79 -2.37 -34.44
N ARG A 20 4.86 -2.01 -33.75
CA ARG A 20 5.92 -2.92 -33.32
C ARG A 20 5.25 -3.95 -32.41
N ALA A 21 5.18 -5.19 -32.87
CA ALA A 21 4.75 -6.33 -32.07
C ALA A 21 5.50 -6.30 -30.74
N ALA A 22 4.79 -5.96 -29.67
CA ALA A 22 5.28 -6.13 -28.33
C ALA A 22 5.51 -7.63 -28.16
N GLN A 23 6.77 -8.02 -28.12
CA GLN A 23 7.16 -9.31 -27.59
C GLN A 23 6.70 -9.32 -26.14
N HIS A 24 5.53 -9.92 -25.90
CA HIS A 24 5.15 -10.38 -24.58
C HIS A 24 6.22 -11.39 -24.18
N GLY A 25 7.22 -10.91 -23.43
CA GLY A 25 8.01 -11.77 -22.59
C GLY A 25 7.02 -12.45 -21.66
N THR A 26 6.79 -13.74 -21.90
CA THR A 26 6.20 -14.63 -20.92
C THR A 26 7.18 -14.66 -19.77
N THR A 27 7.06 -13.70 -18.84
CA THR A 27 7.45 -13.93 -17.46
C THR A 27 6.64 -15.12 -17.03
N SER A 28 7.31 -16.27 -17.06
CA SER A 28 6.92 -17.51 -16.42
C SER A 28 6.75 -17.19 -14.93
N SER A 29 5.61 -16.59 -14.59
CA SER A 29 5.05 -16.62 -13.25
C SER A 29 4.85 -18.10 -13.00
N SER A 30 5.72 -18.67 -12.18
CA SER A 30 5.55 -19.98 -11.58
C SER A 30 4.26 -19.90 -10.77
N GLU A 31 3.14 -20.11 -11.45
CA GLU A 31 1.81 -20.27 -10.90
C GLU A 31 1.90 -21.47 -9.96
N ALA A 32 2.20 -21.19 -8.69
CA ALA A 32 2.10 -22.14 -7.62
C ALA A 32 0.62 -22.53 -7.58
N ALA A 33 0.29 -23.66 -8.20
CA ALA A 33 -1.04 -24.22 -8.18
C ALA A 33 -1.45 -24.40 -6.71
N VAL A 34 -2.23 -23.46 -6.19
CA VAL A 34 -2.78 -23.53 -4.85
C VAL A 34 -3.77 -24.68 -4.86
N VAL A 35 -3.34 -25.82 -4.34
CA VAL A 35 -4.15 -27.04 -4.31
C VAL A 35 -5.28 -26.84 -3.31
N LEU A 36 -6.51 -26.73 -3.82
CA LEU A 36 -7.73 -26.82 -3.01
C LEU A 36 -7.73 -28.16 -2.25
N ARG A 37 -7.34 -28.14 -0.97
CA ARG A 37 -7.39 -29.32 -0.10
C ARG A 37 -8.50 -29.15 0.91
N ILE A 38 -9.66 -29.72 0.60
CA ILE A 38 -10.73 -29.91 1.58
C ILE A 38 -10.38 -31.14 2.42
N ALA A 39 -9.77 -30.92 3.59
CA ALA A 39 -9.53 -32.01 4.54
C ALA A 39 -10.85 -32.36 5.26
N THR A 40 -11.63 -33.29 4.71
CA THR A 40 -12.95 -33.68 5.26
C THR A 40 -12.88 -34.75 6.36
N ARG A 41 -11.70 -35.17 6.81
CA ARG A 41 -11.55 -36.13 7.91
C ARG A 41 -10.19 -35.99 8.59
N LEU A 42 -10.17 -35.43 9.81
CA LEU A 42 -9.03 -35.49 10.74
C LEU A 42 -8.90 -36.89 11.40
N ASP A 43 -9.08 -37.97 10.63
CA ASP A 43 -8.53 -39.27 11.01
C ASP A 43 -7.18 -39.37 10.29
N THR A 44 -6.17 -38.70 10.85
CA THR A 44 -4.75 -38.91 10.49
C THR A 44 -4.40 -38.79 9.00
N ALA A 45 -5.05 -37.89 8.27
CA ALA A 45 -4.65 -37.56 6.89
C ALA A 45 -3.99 -36.19 6.85
N THR A 46 -2.66 -36.23 7.00
CA THR A 46 -1.67 -35.27 6.51
C THR A 46 -2.23 -33.94 6.01
N PHE A 47 -2.54 -33.03 6.94
CA PHE A 47 -2.43 -31.60 6.64
C PHE A 47 -0.98 -31.39 6.23
N THR A 48 -0.72 -31.41 4.93
CA THR A 48 0.64 -31.21 4.42
C THR A 48 0.82 -29.71 4.45
N ALA A 49 1.42 -29.22 5.53
CA ALA A 49 1.76 -27.81 5.73
C ALA A 49 2.68 -27.24 4.63
N SER A 50 3.06 -28.01 3.61
CA SER A 50 3.87 -27.56 2.48
C SER A 50 3.20 -26.51 1.58
N ALA A 51 1.94 -26.16 1.81
CA ALA A 51 1.29 -25.04 1.12
C ALA A 51 1.46 -23.72 1.88
N ILE A 52 1.85 -23.78 3.16
CA ILE A 52 2.07 -22.63 4.02
C ILE A 52 3.55 -22.62 4.37
N ASP A 53 4.35 -21.94 3.56
CA ASP A 53 5.78 -21.73 3.84
C ASP A 53 6.02 -20.66 4.93
N ASP A 54 4.98 -20.31 5.69
CA ASP A 54 5.05 -19.35 6.79
C ASP A 54 5.16 -20.09 8.14
N PRO A 55 6.37 -20.16 8.74
CA PRO A 55 6.58 -20.84 10.01
C PRO A 55 5.84 -20.17 11.18
N LEU A 56 5.46 -18.89 11.04
CA LEU A 56 4.72 -18.17 12.08
C LEU A 56 3.26 -18.63 12.17
N LEU A 57 2.68 -19.07 11.06
CA LEU A 57 1.31 -19.60 11.03
C LEU A 57 1.25 -21.07 11.43
N LEU A 58 2.28 -21.84 11.13
CA LEU A 58 2.28 -23.29 11.25
C LEU A 58 1.98 -23.76 12.70
N GLY A 59 2.64 -23.19 13.70
CA GLY A 59 2.45 -23.55 15.11
C GLY A 59 1.03 -23.22 15.65
N PRO A 60 0.57 -21.95 15.55
CA PRO A 60 -0.79 -21.57 15.95
C PRO A 60 -1.87 -22.36 15.20
N LEU A 61 -1.68 -22.57 13.90
CA LEU A 61 -2.61 -23.34 13.08
C LEU A 61 -2.68 -24.78 13.54
N GLU A 62 -1.56 -25.49 13.70
CA GLU A 62 -1.53 -26.85 14.22
C GLU A 62 -2.24 -26.94 15.58
N SER A 63 -1.94 -26.02 16.50
CA SER A 63 -2.61 -25.97 17.81
C SER A 63 -4.12 -25.77 17.68
N ALA A 64 -4.57 -24.87 16.81
CA ALA A 64 -5.99 -24.62 16.57
C ALA A 64 -6.69 -25.81 15.91
N LEU A 65 -6.03 -26.48 14.96
CA LEU A 65 -6.56 -27.64 14.25
C LEU A 65 -6.82 -28.83 15.17
N THR A 66 -6.02 -29.00 16.24
CA THR A 66 -6.33 -30.01 17.27
C THR A 66 -7.64 -29.77 18.03
N ARG A 67 -8.18 -28.55 17.97
CA ARG A 67 -9.43 -28.14 18.64
C ARG A 67 -10.63 -28.11 17.71
N VAL A 68 -10.42 -28.33 16.41
CA VAL A 68 -11.52 -28.37 15.43
C VAL A 68 -12.39 -29.59 15.71
N PRO A 69 -13.72 -29.44 15.82
CA PRO A 69 -14.62 -30.58 16.01
C PRO A 69 -14.43 -31.64 14.93
N ARG A 70 -14.62 -32.92 15.28
CA ARG A 70 -14.58 -34.00 14.29
C ARG A 70 -15.58 -33.73 13.16
N GLY A 71 -15.07 -33.67 11.93
CA GLY A 71 -15.86 -33.33 10.73
C GLY A 71 -15.72 -31.88 10.26
N GLY A 72 -15.00 -31.03 11.00
CA GLY A 72 -14.64 -29.70 10.51
C GLY A 72 -13.64 -29.77 9.36
N ALA A 73 -13.89 -29.01 8.29
CA ALA A 73 -12.97 -28.87 7.18
C ALA A 73 -12.17 -27.56 7.30
N VAL A 74 -10.93 -27.58 6.81
CA VAL A 74 -10.11 -26.39 6.62
C VAL A 74 -9.98 -26.19 5.13
N LEU A 75 -10.17 -24.97 4.67
CA LEU A 75 -9.91 -24.61 3.28
C LEU A 75 -8.71 -23.67 3.22
N VAL A 76 -7.76 -24.05 2.37
CA VAL A 76 -6.64 -23.20 1.93
C VAL A 76 -6.79 -23.06 0.43
N GLY A 77 -6.91 -21.83 -0.07
CA GLY A 77 -7.26 -21.60 -1.47
C GLY A 77 -7.03 -20.16 -1.89
N SER A 78 -6.96 -19.93 -3.22
CA SER A 78 -6.95 -18.59 -3.79
C SER A 78 -8.27 -17.86 -3.50
N GLU A 79 -8.33 -16.56 -3.79
CA GLU A 79 -9.57 -15.78 -3.65
C GLU A 79 -10.75 -16.41 -4.42
N ALA A 80 -10.49 -16.90 -5.64
CA ALA A 80 -11.50 -17.53 -6.47
C ALA A 80 -12.02 -18.83 -5.86
N ASP A 81 -11.12 -19.63 -5.28
CA ASP A 81 -11.46 -20.88 -4.60
C ASP A 81 -12.31 -20.63 -3.35
N VAL A 82 -11.97 -19.60 -2.59
CA VAL A 82 -12.70 -19.22 -1.38
C VAL A 82 -14.11 -18.81 -1.75
N VAL A 83 -14.28 -17.92 -2.74
CA VAL A 83 -15.61 -17.48 -3.19
C VAL A 83 -16.43 -18.66 -3.72
N ALA A 84 -15.83 -19.57 -4.49
CA ALA A 84 -16.51 -20.77 -4.98
C ALA A 84 -16.94 -21.71 -3.85
N ALA A 85 -16.16 -21.78 -2.77
CA ALA A 85 -16.44 -22.63 -1.61
C ALA A 85 -17.48 -22.05 -0.63
N LEU A 86 -17.85 -20.77 -0.75
CA LEU A 86 -18.88 -20.12 0.09
C LEU A 86 -20.32 -20.46 -0.34
N ASP A 87 -20.53 -21.41 -1.27
CA ASP A 87 -21.87 -21.84 -1.67
C ASP A 87 -22.69 -22.29 -0.44
N PRO A 88 -23.84 -21.63 -0.14
CA PRO A 88 -24.68 -21.96 1.02
C PRO A 88 -25.15 -23.42 1.04
N ALA A 89 -25.25 -24.08 -0.13
CA ALA A 89 -25.68 -25.47 -0.23
C ALA A 89 -24.55 -26.50 0.03
N GLY A 90 -23.31 -26.05 0.13
CA GLY A 90 -22.11 -26.89 0.23
C GLY A 90 -21.65 -27.22 1.66
N VAL A 91 -20.53 -27.95 1.73
CA VAL A 91 -19.82 -28.19 2.99
C VAL A 91 -19.08 -26.90 3.37
N HIS A 92 -19.52 -26.28 4.46
CA HIS A 92 -18.90 -25.08 4.99
C HIS A 92 -17.65 -25.40 5.81
N PRO A 93 -16.45 -24.99 5.38
CA PRO A 93 -15.26 -25.16 6.19
C PRO A 93 -15.37 -24.41 7.52
N VAL A 94 -14.77 -24.94 8.57
CA VAL A 94 -14.70 -24.28 9.87
C VAL A 94 -13.69 -23.13 9.85
N VAL A 95 -12.60 -23.31 9.08
CA VAL A 95 -11.49 -22.36 8.96
C VAL A 95 -11.18 -22.11 7.49
N LEU A 96 -11.05 -20.84 7.12
CA LEU A 96 -10.61 -20.37 5.79
C LEU A 96 -9.25 -19.69 5.91
N LEU A 97 -8.28 -20.13 5.12
CA LEU A 97 -7.00 -19.46 4.93
C LEU A 97 -6.95 -18.93 3.50
N VAL A 98 -6.87 -17.61 3.38
CA VAL A 98 -6.77 -16.91 2.11
C VAL A 98 -5.42 -16.22 2.05
N PRO A 99 -4.61 -16.45 1.01
CA PRO A 99 -3.40 -15.67 0.78
C PRO A 99 -3.74 -14.17 0.76
N ALA A 100 -2.89 -13.36 1.37
CA ALA A 100 -3.03 -11.91 1.42
C ALA A 100 -2.31 -11.22 0.25
N ASP A 101 -2.16 -11.92 -0.89
CA ASP A 101 -1.36 -11.51 -2.06
C ASP A 101 -1.55 -10.03 -2.40
N ASP A 102 -0.46 -9.24 -2.29
CA ASP A 102 -0.22 -7.86 -2.76
C ASP A 102 -1.40 -6.87 -2.78
N LEU A 103 -2.45 -7.11 -2.00
CA LEU A 103 -3.57 -6.21 -1.90
C LEU A 103 -3.09 -4.99 -1.12
N PRO A 104 -3.08 -3.78 -1.71
CA PRO A 104 -2.72 -2.59 -0.98
C PRO A 104 -3.62 -2.51 0.25
N SER A 105 -3.03 -2.32 1.44
CA SER A 105 -3.72 -2.44 2.72
C SER A 105 -4.96 -1.54 2.86
N ALA A 106 -5.12 -0.55 1.99
CA ALA A 106 -6.26 0.37 1.93
C ALA A 106 -7.48 -0.13 1.15
N VAL A 107 -7.39 -1.26 0.41
CA VAL A 107 -8.50 -1.79 -0.37
C VAL A 107 -9.01 -3.08 0.25
N THR A 108 -10.20 -3.02 0.85
CA THR A 108 -10.93 -4.22 1.26
C THR A 108 -11.37 -4.98 0.00
N PRO A 109 -10.89 -6.21 -0.22
CA PRO A 109 -11.26 -6.94 -1.43
C PRO A 109 -12.73 -7.38 -1.35
N THR A 110 -13.38 -7.49 -2.50
CA THR A 110 -14.82 -7.82 -2.57
C THR A 110 -15.15 -9.18 -1.96
N TRP A 111 -14.24 -10.16 -2.05
CA TRP A 111 -14.41 -11.46 -1.43
C TRP A 111 -14.44 -11.39 0.10
N HIS A 112 -13.79 -10.40 0.72
CA HIS A 112 -13.80 -10.25 2.18
C HIS A 112 -15.22 -10.03 2.69
N THR A 113 -15.98 -9.14 2.03
CA THR A 113 -17.39 -8.91 2.34
C THR A 113 -18.20 -10.19 2.18
N ALA A 114 -17.98 -10.96 1.10
CA ALA A 114 -18.68 -12.22 0.88
C ALA A 114 -18.38 -13.27 1.97
N VAL A 115 -17.13 -13.37 2.43
CA VAL A 115 -16.73 -14.25 3.55
C VAL A 115 -17.44 -13.85 4.85
N LEU A 116 -17.51 -12.56 5.15
CA LEU A 116 -18.20 -12.07 6.35
C LEU A 116 -19.73 -12.28 6.26
N GLU A 117 -20.33 -12.03 5.10
CA GLU A 117 -21.76 -12.27 4.84
C GLU A 117 -22.12 -13.77 4.93
N ALA A 118 -21.19 -14.65 4.59
CA ALA A 118 -21.32 -16.10 4.79
C ALA A 118 -21.18 -16.55 6.27
N GLY A 119 -21.03 -15.62 7.21
CA GLY A 119 -21.03 -15.89 8.65
C GLY A 119 -19.66 -16.26 9.21
N TYR A 120 -18.58 -15.89 8.54
CA TYR A 120 -17.23 -16.03 9.08
C TYR A 120 -16.79 -14.76 9.83
N VAL A 121 -15.86 -14.94 10.76
CA VAL A 121 -15.24 -13.90 11.57
C VAL A 121 -13.74 -13.90 11.26
N GLY A 122 -13.17 -12.73 10.99
CA GLY A 122 -11.72 -12.59 10.82
C GLY A 122 -11.00 -12.75 12.16
N CYS A 123 -10.03 -13.66 12.23
CA CYS A 123 -9.30 -13.95 13.47
C CYS A 123 -7.85 -13.47 13.45
N LEU A 124 -7.18 -13.56 12.30
CA LEU A 124 -5.77 -13.19 12.14
C LEU A 124 -5.53 -12.62 10.75
N VAL A 125 -4.74 -11.55 10.68
CA VAL A 125 -4.19 -11.00 9.44
C VAL A 125 -2.68 -10.93 9.62
N THR A 126 -1.96 -11.70 8.81
CA THR A 126 -0.49 -11.64 8.69
C THR A 126 -0.13 -10.98 7.36
N ALA A 127 1.16 -10.75 7.11
CA ALA A 127 1.62 -10.20 5.85
C ALA A 127 1.29 -11.11 4.64
N GLY A 128 1.23 -12.44 4.84
CA GLY A 128 0.99 -13.41 3.76
C GLY A 128 -0.40 -14.04 3.75
N TRP A 129 -1.15 -13.95 4.85
CA TRP A 129 -2.40 -14.72 5.01
C TRP A 129 -3.46 -13.99 5.82
N ARG A 130 -4.72 -14.17 5.42
CA ARG A 130 -5.91 -13.80 6.16
C ARG A 130 -6.64 -15.06 6.60
N LEU A 131 -6.94 -15.14 7.88
CA LEU A 131 -7.57 -16.30 8.50
C LEU A 131 -8.96 -15.94 9.00
N TYR A 132 -9.94 -16.73 8.59
CA TYR A 132 -11.33 -16.60 9.02
C TYR A 132 -11.82 -17.89 9.64
N VAL A 133 -12.71 -17.75 10.61
CA VAL A 133 -13.35 -18.87 11.32
C VAL A 133 -14.85 -18.68 11.28
N ARG A 134 -15.63 -19.75 11.11
CA ARG A 134 -17.10 -19.63 11.24
C ARG A 134 -17.49 -19.06 12.60
N ALA A 135 -18.48 -18.19 12.63
CA ALA A 135 -18.94 -17.54 13.85
C ALA A 135 -19.24 -18.52 15.00
N GLU A 136 -19.87 -19.67 14.70
CA GLU A 136 -20.15 -20.71 15.69
C GLU A 136 -18.92 -21.39 16.31
N SER A 137 -17.76 -21.30 15.66
CA SER A 137 -16.49 -21.85 16.14
C SER A 137 -15.53 -20.78 16.66
N ALA A 138 -15.90 -19.50 16.55
CA ALA A 138 -15.06 -18.37 16.92
C ALA A 138 -14.70 -18.36 18.41
N ASP A 139 -15.64 -18.72 19.31
CA ASP A 139 -15.34 -18.77 20.75
C ASP A 139 -14.32 -19.86 21.12
N THR A 140 -14.29 -20.95 20.35
CA THR A 140 -13.41 -22.10 20.61
C THR A 140 -12.04 -21.95 19.95
N LEU A 141 -12.03 -21.52 18.69
CA LEU A 141 -10.81 -21.43 17.87
C LEU A 141 -10.20 -20.03 17.88
N GLY A 142 -11.02 -19.00 18.05
CA GLY A 142 -10.61 -17.59 18.08
C GLY A 142 -9.45 -17.36 19.04
N PRO A 143 -9.49 -17.75 20.32
CA PRO A 143 -8.35 -17.52 21.23
C PRO A 143 -7.04 -18.21 20.82
N ALA A 144 -7.09 -19.31 20.06
CA ALA A 144 -5.90 -20.00 19.56
C ALA A 144 -5.34 -19.35 18.28
N LEU A 145 -6.22 -18.74 17.49
CA LEU A 145 -5.92 -18.16 16.18
C LEU A 145 -5.72 -16.64 16.23
N SER A 146 -6.33 -15.98 17.21
CA SER A 146 -6.05 -14.62 17.66
C SER A 146 -4.78 -14.65 18.50
N TYR A 147 -3.68 -15.03 17.85
CA TYR A 147 -2.37 -14.81 18.39
C TYR A 147 -2.14 -13.29 18.41
N PRO A 148 -1.86 -12.66 19.56
CA PRO A 148 -1.49 -11.25 19.56
C PRO A 148 -0.25 -11.12 18.67
N PRO A 149 -0.19 -10.16 17.74
CA PRO A 149 0.98 -9.99 16.90
C PRO A 149 2.20 -9.94 17.82
N THR A 150 3.20 -10.78 17.53
CA THR A 150 4.51 -10.69 18.16
C THR A 150 4.98 -9.24 18.11
N ASP A 151 5.84 -8.83 19.04
CA ASP A 151 6.35 -7.46 19.00
C ASP A 151 7.03 -7.14 17.65
N ALA A 152 7.67 -8.13 17.02
CA ALA A 152 8.21 -8.03 15.66
C ALA A 152 7.13 -7.82 14.58
N GLU A 153 5.99 -8.52 14.65
CA GLU A 153 4.86 -8.30 13.73
C GLU A 153 4.18 -6.97 13.99
N ARG A 154 4.10 -6.53 15.26
CA ARG A 154 3.56 -5.22 15.62
C ARG A 154 4.44 -4.10 15.08
N ASP A 155 5.76 -4.25 15.21
CA ASP A 155 6.74 -3.32 14.66
C ASP A 155 6.67 -3.29 13.13
N ALA A 156 6.62 -4.45 12.46
CA ALA A 156 6.48 -4.54 11.01
C ALA A 156 5.15 -3.95 10.51
N THR A 157 4.04 -4.22 11.21
CA THR A 157 2.72 -3.65 10.87
C THR A 157 2.69 -2.14 11.10
N GLN A 158 3.37 -1.67 12.15
CA GLN A 158 3.51 -0.24 12.44
C GLN A 158 4.39 0.47 11.41
N GLU A 159 5.42 -0.20 10.91
CA GLU A 159 6.33 0.31 9.88
C GLU A 159 5.65 0.34 8.50
N LEU A 160 4.94 -0.72 8.12
CA LEU A 160 4.09 -0.76 6.92
C LEU A 160 2.95 0.28 7.01
N GLY A 161 2.31 0.40 8.17
CA GLY A 161 1.29 1.42 8.41
C GLY A 161 1.85 2.84 8.33
N ARG A 162 3.08 3.05 8.79
CA ARG A 162 3.79 4.33 8.68
C ARG A 162 4.14 4.65 7.23
N GLU A 163 4.61 3.69 6.44
CA GLU A 163 4.91 3.90 5.02
C GLU A 163 3.64 4.20 4.22
N ALA A 164 2.57 3.43 4.43
CA ALA A 164 1.27 3.68 3.80
C ALA A 164 0.73 5.08 4.16
N PHE A 165 0.82 5.47 5.44
CA PHE A 165 0.42 6.79 5.90
C PHE A 165 1.27 7.91 5.30
N LEU A 166 2.59 7.73 5.18
CA LEU A 166 3.48 8.68 4.52
C LEU A 166 3.15 8.83 3.03
N ALA A 167 2.88 7.71 2.35
CA ALA A 167 2.47 7.71 0.95
C ALA A 167 1.14 8.48 0.76
N GLU A 168 0.18 8.29 1.67
CA GLU A 168 -1.07 9.03 1.69
C GLU A 168 -0.83 10.54 1.90
N ILE A 169 -0.01 10.94 2.87
CA ILE A 169 0.35 12.35 3.08
C ILE A 169 0.97 12.96 1.80
N VAL A 170 1.87 12.23 1.14
CA VAL A 170 2.50 12.68 -0.11
C VAL A 170 1.46 12.85 -1.22
N ALA A 171 0.53 11.91 -1.35
CA ALA A 171 -0.56 12.00 -2.33
C ALA A 171 -1.47 13.22 -2.07
N TRP A 172 -1.91 13.42 -0.84
CA TRP A 172 -2.72 14.58 -0.44
C TRP A 172 -2.00 15.90 -0.67
N ARG A 173 -0.72 15.99 -0.28
CA ARG A 173 0.10 17.18 -0.50
C ARG A 173 0.23 17.48 -1.98
N THR A 174 0.50 16.47 -2.80
CA THR A 174 0.62 16.64 -4.26
C THR A 174 -0.69 17.12 -4.86
N ALA A 175 -1.82 16.49 -4.51
CA ALA A 175 -3.14 16.89 -4.99
C ALA A 175 -3.54 18.31 -4.53
N ALA A 176 -3.17 18.71 -3.31
CA ALA A 176 -3.40 20.06 -2.82
C ALA A 176 -2.57 21.10 -3.58
N LEU A 177 -1.26 20.85 -3.71
CA LEU A 177 -0.35 21.75 -4.42
C LEU A 177 -0.73 21.90 -5.89
N THR A 178 -1.12 20.81 -6.57
CA THR A 178 -1.60 20.86 -7.96
C THR A 178 -2.88 21.69 -8.08
N ARG A 179 -3.84 21.52 -7.16
CA ARG A 179 -5.08 22.32 -7.18
C ARG A 179 -4.79 23.80 -6.93
N TRP A 180 -3.89 24.12 -6.00
CA TRP A 180 -3.49 25.50 -5.74
C TRP A 180 -2.71 26.10 -6.91
N SER A 181 -1.83 25.35 -7.57
CA SER A 181 -1.09 25.85 -8.73
C SER A 181 -2.01 26.12 -9.91
N VAL A 182 -3.00 25.24 -10.16
CA VAL A 182 -4.02 25.46 -11.19
C VAL A 182 -4.83 26.71 -10.89
N ARG A 183 -5.34 26.83 -9.66
CA ARG A 183 -6.14 27.99 -9.26
C ARG A 183 -5.36 29.31 -9.29
N ALA A 184 -4.10 29.29 -8.85
CA ALA A 184 -3.23 30.46 -8.94
C ALA A 184 -2.93 30.87 -10.39
N TYR A 185 -2.81 29.89 -11.29
CA TYR A 185 -2.66 30.14 -12.72
C TYR A 185 -3.92 30.78 -13.31
N GLU A 186 -5.11 30.26 -12.98
CA GLU A 186 -6.40 30.78 -13.44
C GLU A 186 -6.70 32.18 -12.90
N GLU A 187 -6.46 32.42 -11.61
CA GLU A 187 -6.79 33.70 -10.94
C GLU A 187 -5.78 34.81 -11.26
N SER A 188 -4.51 34.48 -11.51
CA SER A 188 -3.49 35.50 -11.75
C SER A 188 -3.56 36.10 -13.16
N GLY A 189 -4.12 35.38 -14.14
CA GLY A 189 -4.08 35.76 -15.56
C GLY A 189 -2.65 35.94 -16.10
N LYS A 190 -1.64 35.49 -15.33
CA LYS A 190 -0.21 35.64 -15.62
C LYS A 190 0.24 34.48 -16.48
N THR A 191 1.09 34.75 -17.45
CA THR A 191 1.70 33.69 -18.25
C THR A 191 2.73 32.91 -17.41
N ASN A 192 3.09 31.71 -17.84
CA ASN A 192 4.12 30.90 -17.18
C ASN A 192 5.46 31.65 -17.05
N LYS A 193 5.75 32.56 -17.98
CA LYS A 193 6.92 33.45 -17.93
C LYS A 193 6.84 34.45 -16.79
N ASP A 194 5.69 35.11 -16.59
CA ASP A 194 5.50 36.09 -15.52
C ASP A 194 5.64 35.44 -14.13
N LEU A 195 5.17 34.20 -13.99
CA LEU A 195 5.34 33.41 -12.76
C LEU A 195 6.80 33.03 -12.51
N LEU A 196 7.56 32.66 -13.54
CA LEU A 196 9.00 32.39 -13.42
C LEU A 196 9.80 33.64 -13.07
N ASP A 197 9.45 34.79 -13.65
CA ASP A 197 10.09 36.08 -13.34
C ASP A 197 9.80 36.49 -11.89
N GLU A 198 8.57 36.28 -11.41
CA GLU A 198 8.19 36.55 -10.03
C GLU A 198 8.80 35.57 -9.03
N LEU A 199 8.92 34.29 -9.39
CA LEU A 199 9.63 33.30 -8.58
C LEU A 199 11.12 33.65 -8.47
N THR A 200 11.76 34.01 -9.59
CA THR A 200 13.16 34.47 -9.61
C THR A 200 13.34 35.68 -8.71
N ARG A 201 12.46 36.69 -8.84
CA ARG A 201 12.47 37.89 -8.00
C ARG A 201 12.30 37.57 -6.51
N THR A 202 11.39 36.66 -6.16
CA THR A 202 11.13 36.29 -4.76
C THR A 202 12.31 35.52 -4.17
N THR A 203 12.96 34.68 -4.97
CA THR A 203 14.15 33.92 -4.57
C THR A 203 15.33 34.86 -4.29
N ASP A 204 15.55 35.86 -5.14
CA ASP A 204 16.56 36.91 -4.93
C ASP A 204 16.31 37.72 -3.64
N ILE A 205 15.05 38.07 -3.37
CA ILE A 205 14.66 38.76 -2.14
C ILE A 205 14.97 37.89 -0.92
N LEU A 206 14.60 36.60 -0.95
CA LEU A 206 14.89 35.68 0.15
C LEU A 206 16.38 35.52 0.37
N GLU A 207 17.19 35.37 -0.68
CA GLU A 207 18.64 35.28 -0.54
C GLU A 207 19.21 36.56 0.10
N THR A 208 18.71 37.73 -0.30
CA THR A 208 19.10 39.01 0.29
C THR A 208 18.72 39.09 1.78
N VAL A 209 17.52 38.64 2.14
CA VAL A 209 17.06 38.57 3.55
C VAL A 209 17.94 37.59 4.33
N TYR A 210 18.25 36.41 3.80
CA TYR A 210 19.13 35.43 4.46
C TYR A 210 20.55 35.98 4.67
N ARG A 211 21.11 36.64 3.66
CA ARG A 211 22.42 37.31 3.78
C ARG A 211 22.40 38.37 4.87
N THR A 212 21.32 39.17 4.95
CA THR A 212 21.20 40.24 5.94
C THR A 212 20.88 39.75 7.37
N PHE A 213 20.11 38.68 7.50
CA PHE A 213 19.83 38.06 8.79
C PHE A 213 21.05 37.32 9.35
N SER A 214 21.82 36.62 8.51
CA SER A 214 22.98 35.86 8.99
C SER A 214 24.02 36.76 9.67
N TRP A 215 24.24 37.99 9.19
CA TRP A 215 25.18 38.91 9.83
C TRP A 215 24.61 39.51 11.12
N ARG A 216 23.31 39.86 11.16
CA ARG A 216 22.69 40.42 12.37
C ARG A 216 22.56 39.40 13.50
N VAL A 217 22.28 38.14 13.17
CA VAL A 217 22.16 37.06 14.16
C VAL A 217 23.53 36.61 14.66
N THR A 218 24.54 36.54 13.78
CA THR A 218 25.88 36.07 14.19
C THR A 218 26.77 37.17 14.77
N ALA A 219 26.52 38.45 14.52
CA ALA A 219 27.34 39.55 15.05
C ALA A 219 27.39 39.60 16.60
N PRO A 220 26.26 39.49 17.34
CA PRO A 220 26.30 39.45 18.81
C PRO A 220 27.09 38.25 19.34
N LEU A 221 26.91 37.07 18.72
CA LEU A 221 27.62 35.85 19.10
C LEU A 221 29.13 35.98 18.86
N ARG A 222 29.55 36.55 17.73
CA ARG A 222 30.96 36.83 17.45
C ARG A 222 31.55 37.84 18.43
N ALA A 223 30.78 38.85 18.84
CA ALA A 223 31.23 39.84 19.81
C ALA A 223 31.49 39.20 21.19
N VAL A 224 30.58 38.35 21.67
CA VAL A 224 30.72 37.60 22.93
C VAL A 224 31.91 36.63 22.84
N GLN A 225 32.04 35.88 21.76
CA GLN A 225 33.15 34.94 21.57
C GLN A 225 34.51 35.65 21.52
N SER A 226 34.57 36.82 20.87
CA SER A 226 35.78 37.65 20.80
C SER A 226 36.13 38.27 22.17
N ALA A 227 35.13 38.60 22.99
CA ALA A 227 35.36 39.04 24.37
C ALA A 227 35.93 37.91 25.24
N ARG A 228 35.36 36.69 25.12
CA ARG A 228 35.82 35.49 25.84
C ARG A 228 37.24 35.08 25.48
N MET A 229 37.61 35.15 24.19
CA MET A 229 38.99 34.87 23.77
C MET A 229 40.00 35.91 24.29
N ARG A 230 39.60 37.18 24.45
CA ARG A 230 40.46 38.23 25.02
C ARG A 230 40.66 38.07 26.52
N SER A 231 39.63 37.64 27.27
CA SER A 231 39.76 37.39 28.71
C SER A 231 40.65 36.18 29.01
N ALA A 232 40.67 35.16 28.15
CA ALA A 232 41.50 33.97 28.32
C ALA A 232 43.01 34.19 28.06
N ARG A 233 43.41 35.33 27.47
CA ARG A 233 44.82 35.68 27.19
C ARG A 233 45.45 36.60 28.23
N ARG A 234 44.68 37.12 29.18
CA ARG A 234 45.18 37.90 30.31
C ARG A 234 45.34 36.97 31.51
#